data_AF-A0A7S2XPT2-F1
#
_entry.id   AF-A0A7S2XPT2-F1
#
_cell.length_a   1.000
_cell.length_b   1.000
_cell.length_c   1.000
_cell.angle_alpha   90.00
_cell.angle_beta   90.00
_cell.angle_gamma   90.00
#
_symmetry.space_group_name_H-M   'P 1'
#
loop_
_entity.id
_entity.type
_entity.pdbx_description
1 polymer ?
#
loop_
_entity_poly.entity_id
_entity_poly.type
_entity_poly.pdbx_seq_one_letter_code
_entity_poly.pdbx_strand_id
1 'polypeptide(L)'
;KYVANVTYGYTSATFSGRSAMPLLADAIVECGRRTLSNAIQLATHWGKQEDGKWHGAQVVYGDTDSIFIKLPGRSTKEAFAFGEEFCAAVTNSNPPPVQLKLEKVYAATLLQTKKKYCGMKFESKTEKNPSFDAKGIETVRRDQCALTQKVLRNALITLFRSGVDAVREYLYRQWAMIHAGKLPVSDFILTGRVRNRYRGGRIGPVQAALARRLAEADPGRIVRHKERLPYVIVAIPGLRFRLRDCVLTPLELMEEWDSYTLHSAYYIEKHVNAALQRCLGLPPYNIDVNVWYRACPKPRRRVHHWPVTRSGGSASMISSYFGSDICAICGIKSKAKGTARAVVCSKCRQDPQRVGYLAQSKLNSAQHRANALAIICSSCNGCVETSASFASVQVVRPGSHFSRPALALSNHSGGASKRCTGIRTPIANCTCIDCPIFFDRHKTRETELEAIAVCQALDIL
;
A
#
# COMPACT_ATOMS: atom_id res chain seq x y z
N LYS A 1 -20.60 2.19 25.44
CA LYS A 1 -20.72 0.96 24.60
C LYS A 1 -19.84 -0.19 25.08
N TYR A 2 -18.50 -0.06 25.11
CA TYR A 2 -17.61 -1.18 25.50
C TYR A 2 -17.93 -1.77 26.88
N VAL A 3 -18.07 -0.93 27.91
CA VAL A 3 -18.40 -1.38 29.28
C VAL A 3 -19.70 -2.20 29.31
N ALA A 4 -20.78 -1.72 28.70
CA ALA A 4 -22.06 -2.45 28.64
C ALA A 4 -21.91 -3.82 27.96
N ASN A 5 -21.15 -3.91 26.87
CA ASN A 5 -20.90 -5.19 26.20
C ASN A 5 -20.06 -6.15 27.06
N VAL A 6 -19.10 -5.62 27.82
CA VAL A 6 -18.31 -6.41 28.78
C VAL A 6 -19.17 -6.88 29.95
N THR A 7 -20.11 -6.06 30.43
CA THR A 7 -21.09 -6.45 31.46
C THR A 7 -21.90 -7.67 31.01
N TYR A 8 -22.41 -7.66 29.77
CA TYR A 8 -23.04 -8.85 29.18
C TYR A 8 -22.03 -10.02 29.10
N GLY A 9 -20.84 -9.81 28.55
CA GLY A 9 -19.84 -10.88 28.40
C GLY A 9 -19.38 -11.50 29.72
N TYR A 10 -19.42 -10.74 30.82
CA TYR A 10 -19.10 -11.22 32.17
C TYR A 10 -20.06 -12.33 32.63
N THR A 11 -21.33 -12.29 32.20
CA THR A 11 -22.32 -13.30 32.56
C THR A 11 -21.94 -14.71 32.08
N SER A 12 -21.15 -14.87 31.01
CA SER A 12 -20.67 -16.19 30.53
C SER A 12 -19.15 -16.36 30.60
N ALA A 13 -18.48 -15.63 31.52
CA ALA A 13 -17.03 -15.71 31.68
C ALA A 13 -16.59 -16.98 32.43
N THR A 14 -16.88 -18.17 31.91
CA THR A 14 -16.65 -19.47 32.61
C THR A 14 -15.17 -19.83 32.82
N PHE A 15 -14.26 -19.33 31.98
CA PHE A 15 -12.83 -19.68 32.09
C PHE A 15 -12.10 -18.92 33.20
N SER A 16 -12.46 -17.66 33.46
CA SER A 16 -11.71 -16.78 34.38
C SER A 16 -12.59 -15.80 35.17
N GLY A 17 -13.90 -15.87 35.01
CA GLY A 17 -14.86 -15.02 35.72
C GLY A 17 -15.09 -15.51 37.15
N ARG A 18 -15.44 -14.59 38.04
CA ARG A 18 -15.68 -14.89 39.46
C ARG A 18 -17.13 -15.30 39.75
N SER A 19 -18.07 -14.93 38.88
CA SER A 19 -19.52 -15.18 39.05
C SER A 19 -20.20 -15.34 37.70
N ALA A 20 -19.85 -16.40 36.96
CA ALA A 20 -20.47 -16.69 35.67
C ALA A 20 -21.86 -17.34 35.85
N MET A 21 -22.85 -16.84 35.10
CA MET A 21 -24.20 -17.38 34.97
C MET A 21 -24.51 -17.61 33.47
N PRO A 22 -24.05 -18.72 32.87
CA PRO A 22 -24.19 -18.97 31.43
C PRO A 22 -25.64 -18.95 30.94
N LEU A 23 -26.58 -19.43 31.76
CA LEU A 23 -28.02 -19.43 31.44
C LEU A 23 -28.58 -18.03 31.14
N LEU A 24 -28.11 -17.01 31.88
CA LEU A 24 -28.51 -15.63 31.64
C LEU A 24 -27.99 -15.14 30.28
N ALA A 25 -26.74 -15.48 29.95
CA ALA A 25 -26.14 -15.13 28.67
C ALA A 25 -26.88 -15.78 27.49
N ASP A 26 -27.25 -17.05 27.63
CA ASP A 26 -27.99 -17.80 26.61
C ASP A 26 -29.40 -17.22 26.40
N ALA A 27 -30.10 -16.88 27.49
CA ALA A 27 -31.39 -16.21 27.42
C ALA A 27 -31.29 -14.84 26.70
N ILE A 28 -30.24 -14.06 26.96
CA ILE A 28 -30.00 -12.78 26.27
C ILE A 28 -29.76 -13.01 24.78
N VAL A 29 -28.94 -14.00 24.40
CA VAL A 29 -28.64 -14.32 22.99
C VAL A 29 -29.88 -14.79 22.25
N GLU A 30 -30.70 -15.62 22.89
CA GLU A 30 -31.94 -16.12 22.29
C GLU A 30 -32.98 -15.01 22.12
N CYS A 31 -33.13 -14.13 23.10
CA CYS A 31 -33.94 -12.93 22.96
C CYS A 31 -33.49 -12.07 21.78
N GLY A 32 -32.19 -11.83 21.63
CA GLY A 32 -31.64 -11.09 20.49
C GLY A 32 -31.91 -11.76 19.15
N ARG A 33 -31.74 -13.09 19.07
CA ARG A 33 -32.02 -13.89 17.87
C ARG A 33 -33.50 -13.82 17.47
N ARG A 34 -34.40 -13.94 18.45
CA ARG A 34 -35.85 -13.85 18.24
C ARG A 34 -36.26 -12.46 17.74
N THR A 35 -35.76 -11.38 18.36
CA THR A 35 -36.02 -10.01 17.91
C THR A 35 -35.57 -9.79 16.46
N LEU A 36 -34.37 -10.26 16.10
CA LEU A 36 -33.88 -10.19 14.72
C LEU A 36 -34.77 -10.99 13.75
N SER A 37 -35.17 -12.19 14.15
CA SER A 37 -36.01 -13.08 13.34
C SER A 37 -37.38 -12.48 13.08
N ASN A 38 -38.00 -11.85 14.09
CA ASN A 38 -39.27 -11.15 13.94
C ASN A 38 -39.16 -9.97 12.97
N ALA A 39 -38.08 -9.19 13.03
CA ALA A 39 -37.82 -8.12 12.07
C ALA A 39 -37.66 -8.66 10.63
N ILE A 40 -36.93 -9.78 10.46
CA ILE A 40 -36.78 -10.44 9.15
C ILE A 40 -38.13 -10.92 8.61
N GLN A 41 -38.97 -11.50 9.47
CA GLN A 41 -40.32 -11.95 9.09
C GLN A 41 -41.19 -10.78 8.64
N LEU A 42 -41.17 -9.66 9.37
CA LEU A 42 -41.90 -8.45 9.00
C LEU A 42 -41.45 -7.92 7.62
N ALA A 43 -40.13 -7.82 7.40
CA ALA A 43 -39.59 -7.36 6.11
C ALA A 43 -39.98 -8.30 4.96
N THR A 44 -39.96 -9.60 5.22
CA THR A 44 -40.37 -10.63 4.24
C THR A 44 -41.86 -10.55 3.95
N HIS A 45 -42.70 -10.28 4.95
CA HIS A 45 -44.13 -10.10 4.77
C HIS A 45 -44.44 -8.88 3.89
N TRP A 46 -43.82 -7.73 4.17
CA TRP A 46 -43.95 -6.52 3.35
C TRP A 46 -43.53 -6.74 1.90
N GLY A 47 -42.48 -7.54 1.68
CA GLY A 47 -42.00 -7.87 0.34
C GLY A 47 -42.89 -8.84 -0.45
N LYS A 48 -43.68 -9.69 0.23
CA LYS A 48 -44.55 -10.70 -0.41
C LYS A 48 -45.96 -10.20 -0.73
N GLN A 49 -46.38 -9.07 -0.15
CA GLN A 49 -47.71 -8.52 -0.39
C GLN A 49 -47.78 -7.94 -1.81
N GLU A 50 -48.53 -8.57 -2.72
CA GLU A 50 -48.59 -8.20 -4.15
C GLU A 50 -49.04 -6.74 -4.36
N ASP A 51 -50.11 -6.33 -3.69
CA ASP A 51 -50.61 -4.93 -3.70
C ASP A 51 -49.90 -4.03 -2.66
N GLY A 52 -48.84 -4.55 -2.05
CA GLY A 52 -48.10 -3.84 -1.01
C GLY A 52 -47.19 -2.75 -1.59
N LYS A 53 -47.17 -1.57 -0.94
CA LYS A 53 -46.27 -0.46 -1.28
C LYS A 53 -44.80 -0.89 -1.47
N TRP A 54 -44.37 -1.88 -0.68
CA TRP A 54 -42.99 -2.37 -0.61
C TRP A 54 -42.80 -3.77 -1.21
N HIS A 55 -43.72 -4.18 -2.11
CA HIS A 55 -43.63 -5.44 -2.84
C HIS A 55 -42.23 -5.64 -3.47
N GLY A 56 -41.70 -6.85 -3.38
CA GLY A 56 -40.38 -7.23 -3.86
C GLY A 56 -39.22 -6.96 -2.89
N ALA A 57 -39.48 -6.37 -1.71
CA ALA A 57 -38.45 -6.22 -0.67
C ALA A 57 -37.90 -7.59 -0.21
N GLN A 58 -36.58 -7.72 -0.14
CA GLN A 58 -35.93 -8.99 0.20
C GLN A 58 -34.81 -8.80 1.21
N VAL A 59 -34.83 -9.55 2.30
CA VAL A 59 -33.69 -9.62 3.23
C VAL A 59 -32.56 -10.41 2.55
N VAL A 60 -31.40 -9.77 2.37
CA VAL A 60 -30.23 -10.37 1.68
C VAL A 60 -29.08 -10.68 2.62
N TYR A 61 -29.04 -10.06 3.79
CA TYR A 61 -28.00 -10.30 4.79
C TYR A 61 -28.49 -9.94 6.19
N GLY A 62 -27.98 -10.65 7.19
CA GLY A 62 -28.18 -10.33 8.61
C GLY A 62 -26.96 -10.76 9.43
N ASP A 63 -26.54 -9.92 10.36
CA ASP A 63 -25.43 -10.19 11.28
C ASP A 63 -25.76 -9.59 12.64
N THR A 64 -26.12 -10.47 13.58
CA THR A 64 -26.43 -10.21 15.00
C THR A 64 -27.48 -9.13 15.28
N ASP A 65 -27.15 -7.89 14.99
CA ASP A 65 -27.84 -6.65 15.31
C ASP A 65 -28.13 -5.81 14.06
N SER A 66 -27.84 -6.33 12.87
CA SER A 66 -28.04 -5.65 11.59
C SER A 66 -28.74 -6.53 10.56
N ILE A 67 -29.59 -5.92 9.74
CA ILE A 67 -30.26 -6.54 8.60
C ILE A 67 -30.08 -5.68 7.35
N PHE A 68 -29.97 -6.31 6.20
CA PHE A 68 -29.84 -5.66 4.90
C PHE A 68 -31.02 -6.09 4.07
N ILE A 69 -31.81 -5.10 3.65
CA ILE A 69 -33.01 -5.31 2.86
C ILE A 69 -32.76 -4.69 1.48
N LYS A 70 -32.85 -5.52 0.45
CA LYS A 70 -32.77 -5.12 -0.96
C LYS A 70 -34.16 -4.66 -1.40
N LEU A 71 -34.20 -3.48 -2.03
CA LEU A 71 -35.40 -2.90 -2.63
C LEU A 71 -35.19 -2.79 -4.14
N PRO A 72 -35.66 -3.76 -4.94
CA PRO A 72 -35.46 -3.76 -6.39
C PRO A 72 -36.14 -2.54 -7.05
N GLY A 73 -35.44 -1.86 -7.96
CA GLY A 73 -36.00 -0.76 -8.76
C GLY A 73 -36.30 0.52 -7.98
N ARG A 74 -35.91 0.63 -6.71
CA ARG A 74 -36.19 1.80 -5.87
C ARG A 74 -35.01 2.77 -5.82
N SER A 75 -35.33 4.06 -5.76
CA SER A 75 -34.37 5.14 -5.55
C SER A 75 -33.85 5.16 -4.11
N THR A 76 -32.73 5.85 -3.88
CA THR A 76 -32.18 6.04 -2.53
C THR A 76 -33.15 6.76 -1.60
N LYS A 77 -33.91 7.73 -2.12
CA LYS A 77 -34.92 8.47 -1.35
C LYS A 77 -36.06 7.55 -0.86
N GLU A 78 -36.57 6.70 -1.75
CA GLU A 78 -37.58 5.70 -1.40
C GLU A 78 -37.03 4.68 -0.40
N ALA A 79 -35.75 4.28 -0.54
CA ALA A 79 -35.11 3.36 0.39
C ALA A 79 -34.99 3.95 1.81
N PHE A 80 -34.73 5.26 1.94
CA PHE A 80 -34.79 5.93 3.24
C PHE A 80 -36.21 5.98 3.81
N ALA A 81 -37.22 6.23 2.97
CA ALA A 81 -38.62 6.23 3.41
C ALA A 81 -39.06 4.83 3.89
N PHE A 82 -38.70 3.77 3.16
CA PHE A 82 -38.88 2.39 3.60
C PHE A 82 -38.20 2.14 4.95
N GLY A 83 -36.93 2.55 5.08
CA GLY A 83 -36.15 2.31 6.28
C GLY A 83 -36.73 2.98 7.52
N GLU A 84 -37.27 4.20 7.39
CA GLU A 84 -37.96 4.90 8.49
C GLU A 84 -39.25 4.21 8.90
N GLU A 85 -40.11 3.87 7.93
CA GLU A 85 -41.39 3.17 8.15
C GLU A 85 -41.15 1.80 8.79
N PHE A 86 -40.17 1.06 8.27
CA PHE A 86 -39.79 -0.25 8.76
C PHE A 86 -39.19 -0.20 10.17
N CYS A 87 -38.29 0.74 10.45
CA CYS A 87 -37.70 0.90 11.78
C CYS A 87 -38.74 1.29 12.83
N ALA A 88 -39.71 2.14 12.48
CA ALA A 88 -40.82 2.50 13.38
C ALA A 88 -41.70 1.27 13.68
N ALA A 89 -42.06 0.50 12.65
CA ALA A 89 -42.87 -0.71 12.81
C ALA A 89 -42.18 -1.76 13.71
N VAL A 90 -40.89 -2.03 13.47
CA VAL A 90 -40.12 -2.97 14.32
C VAL A 90 -39.95 -2.42 15.73
N THR A 91 -39.72 -1.12 15.90
CA THR A 91 -39.57 -0.52 17.24
C THR A 91 -40.86 -0.62 18.04
N ASN A 92 -42.01 -0.33 17.43
CA ASN A 92 -43.32 -0.43 18.08
C ASN A 92 -43.73 -1.87 18.41
N SER A 93 -43.19 -2.87 17.71
CA SER A 93 -43.44 -4.28 18.00
C SER A 93 -42.54 -4.87 19.08
N ASN A 94 -41.66 -4.08 19.71
CA ASN A 94 -40.73 -4.53 20.75
C ASN A 94 -40.90 -3.71 22.05
N PRO A 95 -40.61 -4.31 23.21
CA PRO A 95 -40.72 -3.60 24.48
C PRO A 95 -39.63 -2.52 24.61
N PRO A 96 -39.92 -1.37 25.26
CA PRO A 96 -38.89 -0.42 25.64
C PRO A 96 -37.78 -1.09 26.49
N PRO A 97 -36.49 -0.77 26.29
CA PRO A 97 -35.92 0.28 25.45
C PRO A 97 -35.44 -0.20 24.06
N VAL A 98 -35.93 -1.33 23.55
CA VAL A 98 -35.47 -1.90 22.27
C VAL A 98 -35.93 -1.03 21.10
N GLN A 99 -34.98 -0.54 20.31
CA GLN A 99 -35.26 0.31 19.15
C GLN A 99 -34.42 -0.13 17.95
N LEU A 100 -35.03 -0.17 16.77
CA LEU A 100 -34.33 -0.35 15.51
C LEU A 100 -34.06 1.02 14.88
N LYS A 101 -32.82 1.27 14.48
CA LYS A 101 -32.42 2.53 13.85
C LYS A 101 -31.92 2.30 12.43
N LEU A 102 -32.42 3.10 11.50
CA LEU A 102 -31.85 3.19 10.16
C LEU A 102 -30.49 3.89 10.24
N GLU A 103 -29.40 3.15 10.01
CA GLU A 103 -28.05 3.71 10.03
C GLU A 103 -27.65 4.31 8.68
N LYS A 104 -27.95 3.61 7.57
CA LYS A 104 -27.46 3.96 6.24
C LYS A 104 -28.19 3.21 5.13
N VAL A 105 -28.17 3.79 3.93
CA VAL A 105 -28.67 3.19 2.69
C VAL A 105 -27.49 2.98 1.74
N TYR A 106 -27.34 1.77 1.18
CA TYR A 106 -26.34 1.49 0.16
C TYR A 106 -26.95 1.59 -1.23
N ALA A 107 -26.42 2.47 -2.08
CA ALA A 107 -26.83 2.54 -3.49
C ALA A 107 -26.21 1.42 -4.34
N ALA A 108 -24.99 1.01 -3.99
CA ALA A 108 -24.34 -0.15 -4.55
C ALA A 108 -23.62 -0.88 -3.43
N THR A 109 -23.73 -2.21 -3.40
CA THR A 109 -23.12 -3.05 -2.37
C THR A 109 -22.59 -4.34 -2.98
N LEU A 110 -21.54 -4.87 -2.37
CA LEU A 110 -20.96 -6.17 -2.65
C LEU A 110 -20.87 -6.93 -1.33
N LEU A 111 -21.59 -8.05 -1.26
CA LEU A 111 -21.61 -8.95 -0.12
C LEU A 111 -20.74 -10.16 -0.46
N GLN A 112 -19.59 -10.28 0.21
CA GLN A 112 -18.63 -11.34 -0.10
C GLN A 112 -18.89 -12.59 0.75
N THR A 113 -18.80 -12.47 2.07
CA THR A 113 -19.09 -13.52 3.05
C THR A 113 -19.61 -12.87 4.32
N LYS A 114 -19.99 -13.68 5.32
CA LYS A 114 -20.26 -13.18 6.67
C LYS A 114 -19.15 -12.23 7.14
N LYS A 115 -19.54 -11.06 7.63
CA LYS A 115 -18.65 -9.97 8.11
C LYS A 115 -17.71 -9.38 7.06
N LYS A 116 -17.93 -9.65 5.77
CA LYS A 116 -17.13 -9.12 4.66
C LYS A 116 -18.02 -8.54 3.57
N TYR A 117 -18.12 -7.22 3.54
CA TYR A 117 -18.91 -6.49 2.56
C TYR A 117 -18.38 -5.07 2.37
N CYS A 118 -18.76 -4.45 1.27
CA CYS A 118 -18.48 -3.04 0.99
C CYS A 118 -19.55 -2.43 0.10
N GLY A 119 -19.65 -1.11 0.11
CA GLY A 119 -20.60 -0.42 -0.75
C GLY A 119 -20.49 1.09 -0.70
N MET A 120 -21.21 1.75 -1.59
CA MET A 120 -21.40 3.20 -1.63
C MET A 120 -22.62 3.53 -0.76
N LYS A 121 -22.38 4.09 0.42
CA LYS A 121 -23.42 4.41 1.40
C LYS A 121 -23.82 5.89 1.36
N PHE A 122 -25.05 6.13 1.77
CA PHE A 122 -25.60 7.42 2.19
C PHE A 122 -26.00 7.30 3.66
N GLU A 123 -25.59 8.27 4.48
CA GLU A 123 -25.96 8.33 5.90
C GLU A 123 -27.23 9.17 6.12
N SER A 124 -27.50 10.13 5.22
CA SER A 124 -28.69 10.97 5.30
C SER A 124 -29.38 11.14 3.95
N LYS A 125 -30.66 11.52 3.98
CA LYS A 125 -31.47 11.86 2.80
C LYS A 125 -30.93 13.07 2.04
N THR A 126 -30.22 13.98 2.72
CA THR A 126 -29.71 15.24 2.15
C THR A 126 -28.32 15.09 1.54
N GLU A 127 -27.62 14.00 1.83
CA GLU A 127 -26.29 13.73 1.30
C GLU A 127 -26.35 13.48 -0.22
N LYS A 128 -25.62 14.29 -0.99
CA LYS A 128 -25.62 14.19 -2.47
C LYS A 128 -24.67 13.10 -3.00
N ASN A 129 -23.53 12.92 -2.34
CA ASN A 129 -22.45 12.06 -2.81
C ASN A 129 -22.26 10.89 -1.86
N PRO A 130 -22.29 9.63 -2.33
CA PRO A 130 -22.10 8.49 -1.45
C PRO A 130 -20.64 8.35 -1.01
N SER A 131 -20.44 7.88 0.21
CA SER A 131 -19.14 7.51 0.76
C SER A 131 -18.91 6.00 0.68
N PHE A 132 -17.66 5.59 0.50
CA PHE A 132 -17.31 4.15 0.45
C PHE A 132 -17.16 3.58 1.86
N ASP A 133 -17.99 2.60 2.23
CA ASP A 133 -17.87 1.81 3.46
C ASP A 133 -17.40 0.39 3.13
N ALA A 134 -16.58 -0.16 4.02
CA ALA A 134 -15.99 -1.49 3.87
C ALA A 134 -15.83 -2.14 5.24
N LYS A 135 -16.30 -3.38 5.37
CA LYS A 135 -16.19 -4.20 6.58
C LYS A 135 -15.49 -5.50 6.26
N GLY A 136 -14.47 -5.84 7.03
CA GLY A 136 -13.76 -7.13 6.99
C GLY A 136 -12.98 -7.46 5.72
N ILE A 137 -13.14 -6.69 4.63
CA ILE A 137 -12.37 -6.83 3.39
C ILE A 137 -10.97 -6.21 3.53
N GLU A 138 -10.12 -6.51 2.56
CA GLU A 138 -8.69 -6.15 2.59
C GLU A 138 -8.41 -4.66 2.67
N THR A 139 -9.36 -3.80 2.27
CA THR A 139 -9.20 -2.33 2.31
C THR A 139 -9.03 -1.76 3.72
N VAL A 140 -9.54 -2.44 4.75
CA VAL A 140 -9.49 -1.99 6.16
C VAL A 140 -8.59 -2.88 7.03
N ARG A 141 -8.01 -3.92 6.44
CA ARG A 141 -7.21 -4.94 7.14
C ARG A 141 -5.75 -4.50 7.29
N ARG A 142 -5.27 -4.44 8.53
CA ARG A 142 -3.89 -4.01 8.87
C ARG A 142 -2.79 -5.01 8.48
N ASP A 143 -3.16 -6.25 8.18
CA ASP A 143 -2.23 -7.28 7.69
C ASP A 143 -1.98 -7.20 6.17
N GLN A 144 -2.66 -6.30 5.48
CA GLN A 144 -2.38 -5.99 4.07
C GLN A 144 -1.54 -4.72 3.95
N CYS A 145 -0.75 -4.63 2.88
CA CYS A 145 0.01 -3.44 2.54
C CYS A 145 -0.89 -2.36 1.94
N ALA A 146 -0.46 -1.10 2.01
CA ALA A 146 -1.25 0.04 1.52
C ALA A 146 -1.51 -0.03 0.01
N LEU A 147 -0.61 -0.64 -0.78
CA LEU A 147 -0.83 -0.96 -2.20
C LEU A 147 -2.14 -1.72 -2.40
N THR A 148 -2.31 -2.83 -1.68
CA THR A 148 -3.48 -3.69 -1.82
C THR A 148 -4.75 -2.98 -1.37
N GLN A 149 -4.67 -2.23 -0.27
CA GLN A 149 -5.79 -1.45 0.25
C GLN A 149 -6.25 -0.37 -0.75
N LYS A 150 -5.31 0.42 -1.28
CA LYS A 150 -5.58 1.50 -2.24
C LYS A 150 -6.12 0.96 -3.55
N VAL A 151 -5.46 -0.04 -4.14
CA VAL A 151 -5.86 -0.62 -5.43
C VAL A 151 -7.23 -1.26 -5.33
N LEU A 152 -7.50 -2.07 -4.28
CA LEU A 152 -8.81 -2.68 -4.10
C LEU A 152 -9.91 -1.63 -3.87
N ARG A 153 -9.67 -0.65 -2.99
CA ARG A 153 -10.65 0.42 -2.70
C ARG A 153 -11.01 1.17 -3.97
N ASN A 154 -10.02 1.60 -4.73
CA ASN A 154 -10.24 2.37 -5.94
C ASN A 154 -10.90 1.52 -7.03
N ALA A 155 -10.50 0.26 -7.20
CA ALA A 155 -11.15 -0.66 -8.13
C ALA A 155 -12.64 -0.85 -7.80
N LEU A 156 -13.00 -1.01 -6.52
CA LEU A 156 -14.39 -1.15 -6.09
C LEU A 156 -15.20 0.14 -6.27
N ILE A 157 -14.61 1.31 -5.98
CA ILE A 157 -15.26 2.60 -6.25
C ILE A 157 -15.48 2.78 -7.76
N THR A 158 -14.49 2.45 -8.59
CA THR A 158 -14.61 2.48 -10.06
C THR A 158 -15.69 1.51 -10.53
N LEU A 159 -15.75 0.30 -9.96
CA LEU A 159 -16.78 -0.68 -10.29
C LEU A 159 -18.18 -0.12 -10.04
N PHE A 160 -18.41 0.45 -8.86
CA PHE A 160 -19.72 0.98 -8.46
C PHE A 160 -20.13 2.24 -9.23
N ARG A 161 -19.19 2.99 -9.81
CA ARG A 161 -19.48 4.25 -10.53
C ARG A 161 -19.50 4.09 -12.04
N SER A 162 -18.64 3.24 -12.59
CA SER A 162 -18.29 3.24 -14.01
C SER A 162 -18.25 1.84 -14.62
N GLY A 163 -18.59 0.79 -13.85
CA GLY A 163 -18.69 -0.56 -14.35
C GLY A 163 -17.35 -1.27 -14.56
N VAL A 164 -17.43 -2.47 -15.14
CA VAL A 164 -16.35 -3.45 -15.19
C VAL A 164 -15.20 -3.03 -16.12
N ASP A 165 -15.51 -2.43 -17.26
CA ASP A 165 -14.49 -2.03 -18.25
C ASP A 165 -13.54 -0.96 -17.71
N ALA A 166 -14.09 0.04 -17.01
CA ALA A 166 -13.29 1.07 -16.35
C ALA A 166 -12.35 0.48 -15.28
N VAL A 167 -12.80 -0.58 -14.58
CA VAL A 167 -11.96 -1.31 -13.61
C VAL A 167 -10.81 -2.02 -14.32
N ARG A 168 -11.06 -2.68 -15.45
CA ARG A 168 -10.02 -3.36 -16.23
C ARG A 168 -8.93 -2.39 -16.66
N GLU A 169 -9.29 -1.24 -17.23
CA GLU A 169 -8.33 -0.21 -17.63
C GLU A 169 -7.56 0.40 -16.44
N TYR A 170 -8.25 0.59 -15.31
CA TYR A 170 -7.60 1.01 -14.07
C TYR A 170 -6.55 -0.02 -13.62
N LEU A 171 -6.90 -1.31 -13.59
CA LEU A 171 -6.01 -2.39 -13.16
C LEU A 171 -4.80 -2.55 -14.07
N TYR A 172 -4.97 -2.42 -15.40
CA TYR A 172 -3.86 -2.46 -16.35
C TYR A 172 -2.82 -1.37 -16.04
N ARG A 173 -3.28 -0.15 -15.75
CA ARG A 173 -2.41 0.95 -15.33
C ARG A 173 -1.72 0.65 -14.00
N GLN A 174 -2.42 0.10 -13.01
CA GLN A 174 -1.83 -0.25 -11.72
C GLN A 174 -0.75 -1.34 -11.85
N TRP A 175 -1.03 -2.43 -12.57
CA TRP A 175 -0.06 -3.50 -12.80
C TRP A 175 1.17 -2.99 -13.55
N ALA A 176 1.00 -2.14 -14.56
CA ALA A 176 2.11 -1.51 -15.27
C ALA A 176 2.98 -0.66 -14.34
N MET A 177 2.38 0.14 -13.43
CA MET A 177 3.12 0.93 -12.45
C MET A 177 3.88 0.08 -11.42
N ILE A 178 3.28 -1.03 -10.96
CA ILE A 178 3.92 -1.97 -10.03
C ILE A 178 5.14 -2.65 -10.69
N HIS A 179 4.99 -3.09 -11.94
CA HIS A 179 6.10 -3.70 -12.70
C HIS A 179 7.20 -2.69 -13.03
N ALA A 180 6.82 -1.46 -13.34
CA ALA A 180 7.77 -0.38 -13.63
C ALA A 180 8.46 0.19 -12.37
N GLY A 181 8.15 -0.29 -11.16
CA GLY A 181 8.73 0.24 -9.92
C GLY A 181 8.36 1.71 -9.64
N LYS A 182 7.26 2.19 -10.21
CA LYS A 182 6.87 3.60 -10.12
C LYS A 182 6.15 3.96 -8.83
N LEU A 183 5.64 2.97 -8.10
CA LEU A 183 4.97 3.16 -6.82
C LEU A 183 5.97 3.28 -5.66
N PRO A 184 5.64 4.03 -4.59
CA PRO A 184 6.52 4.22 -3.45
C PRO A 184 6.66 2.93 -2.63
N VAL A 185 7.83 2.71 -2.03
CA VAL A 185 8.14 1.51 -1.22
C VAL A 185 7.23 1.39 0.00
N SER A 186 6.83 2.53 0.58
CA SER A 186 5.88 2.58 1.70
C SER A 186 4.57 1.84 1.41
N ASP A 187 4.13 1.82 0.15
CA ASP A 187 2.92 1.10 -0.25
C ASP A 187 3.07 -0.43 -0.19
N PHE A 188 4.30 -0.95 -0.19
CA PHE A 188 4.60 -2.38 -0.17
C PHE A 188 4.90 -2.91 1.23
N ILE A 189 5.00 -2.05 2.24
CA ILE A 189 5.30 -2.48 3.62
C ILE A 189 4.15 -3.33 4.15
N LEU A 190 4.47 -4.55 4.53
CA LEU A 190 3.61 -5.47 5.27
C LEU A 190 3.94 -5.36 6.76
N THR A 191 2.95 -5.66 7.61
CA THR A 191 3.19 -5.71 9.05
C THR A 191 2.65 -7.02 9.63
N GLY A 192 3.47 -7.70 10.43
CA GLY A 192 3.12 -8.96 11.06
C GLY A 192 3.21 -8.87 12.57
N ARG A 193 2.21 -9.38 13.32
CA ARG A 193 2.33 -9.51 14.78
C ARG A 193 3.27 -10.65 15.13
N VAL A 194 4.29 -10.36 15.93
CA VAL A 194 5.22 -11.34 16.48
C VAL A 194 4.62 -11.97 17.74
N ARG A 195 4.75 -13.28 17.90
CA ARG A 195 4.29 -14.02 19.08
C ARG A 195 5.44 -14.85 19.65
N ASN A 196 5.44 -15.04 20.96
CA ASN A 196 6.47 -15.83 21.64
C ASN A 196 6.31 -17.32 21.30
N ARG A 197 5.08 -17.76 21.04
CA ARG A 197 4.76 -19.12 20.63
C ARG A 197 3.84 -19.11 19.42
N TYR A 198 4.20 -19.92 18.43
CA TYR A 198 3.36 -20.22 17.27
C TYR A 198 2.89 -21.66 17.37
N ARG A 199 1.65 -21.91 16.92
CA ARG A 199 1.12 -23.28 16.77
C ARG A 199 1.70 -23.87 15.48
N GLY A 200 2.19 -25.12 15.50
CA GLY A 200 2.61 -25.84 14.28
C GLY A 200 4.12 -26.05 14.07
N GLY A 201 4.94 -26.12 15.13
CA GLY A 201 6.35 -26.53 15.04
C GLY A 201 7.38 -25.38 15.10
N ARG A 202 8.66 -25.69 14.78
CA ARG A 202 9.80 -24.74 14.88
C ARG A 202 9.76 -23.60 13.86
N ILE A 203 9.02 -23.77 12.76
CA ILE A 203 8.96 -22.84 11.63
C ILE A 203 7.72 -21.96 11.81
N GLY A 204 7.95 -20.75 12.36
CA GLY A 204 6.91 -19.72 12.45
C GLY A 204 6.64 -19.04 11.10
N PRO A 205 5.66 -18.12 11.05
CA PRO A 205 5.41 -17.29 9.87
C PRO A 205 6.60 -16.34 9.59
N VAL A 206 6.60 -15.67 8.43
CA VAL A 206 7.72 -14.84 7.96
C VAL A 206 8.20 -13.80 8.98
N GLN A 207 7.29 -13.14 9.69
CA GLN A 207 7.64 -12.15 10.72
C GLN A 207 8.33 -12.77 11.94
N ALA A 208 8.09 -14.05 12.22
CA ALA A 208 8.74 -14.75 13.33
C ALA A 208 10.19 -15.10 12.97
N ALA A 209 10.40 -15.57 11.74
CA ALA A 209 11.73 -15.84 11.22
C ALA A 209 12.56 -14.55 11.14
N LEU A 210 11.96 -13.46 10.65
CA LEU A 210 12.60 -12.15 10.60
C LEU A 210 12.94 -11.62 12.01
N ALA A 211 12.00 -11.68 12.96
CA ALA A 211 12.26 -11.25 14.33
C ALA A 211 13.41 -12.03 14.98
N ARG A 212 13.50 -13.35 14.73
CA ARG A 212 14.60 -14.17 15.21
C ARG A 212 15.93 -13.76 14.57
N ARG A 213 15.97 -13.58 13.25
CA ARG A 213 17.16 -13.11 12.52
C ARG A 213 17.66 -11.76 13.04
N LEU A 214 16.75 -10.84 13.34
CA LEU A 214 17.10 -9.53 13.90
C LEU A 214 17.69 -9.64 15.31
N ALA A 215 17.12 -10.49 16.17
CA ALA A 215 17.62 -10.72 17.52
C ALA A 215 18.97 -11.46 17.55
N GLU A 216 19.19 -12.37 16.59
CA GLU A 216 20.48 -13.06 16.39
C GLU A 216 21.57 -12.11 15.91
N ALA A 217 21.23 -11.17 15.03
CA ALA A 217 22.16 -10.15 14.52
C ALA A 217 22.49 -9.08 15.56
N ASP A 218 21.50 -8.66 16.35
CA ASP A 218 21.64 -7.66 17.42
C ASP A 218 20.67 -7.99 18.57
N PRO A 219 21.17 -8.42 19.74
CA PRO A 219 20.35 -8.68 20.92
C PRO A 219 19.52 -7.48 21.39
N GLY A 220 19.88 -6.25 21.00
CA GLY A 220 19.08 -5.05 21.25
C GLY A 220 17.83 -4.91 20.37
N ARG A 221 17.76 -5.61 19.24
CA ARG A 221 16.64 -5.55 18.26
C ARG A 221 15.54 -6.59 18.51
N ILE A 222 15.38 -7.03 19.76
CA ILE A 222 14.34 -8.01 20.11
C ILE A 222 12.94 -7.40 19.94
N VAL A 223 12.12 -8.04 19.10
CA VAL A 223 10.72 -7.68 18.90
C VAL A 223 9.85 -8.27 20.00
N ARG A 224 9.04 -7.43 20.65
CA ARG A 224 8.22 -7.84 21.81
C ARG A 224 6.99 -8.65 21.41
N HIS A 225 6.44 -9.34 22.40
CA HIS A 225 5.20 -10.10 22.23
C HIS A 225 4.05 -9.19 21.75
N LYS A 226 3.37 -9.59 20.67
CA LYS A 226 2.26 -8.88 19.99
C LYS A 226 2.67 -7.57 19.30
N GLU A 227 3.94 -7.20 19.31
CA GLU A 227 4.46 -6.08 18.53
C GLU A 227 4.34 -6.38 17.02
N ARG A 228 4.14 -5.32 16.22
CA ARG A 228 4.04 -5.45 14.76
C ARG A 228 5.39 -5.13 14.14
N LEU A 229 5.98 -6.13 13.50
CA LEU A 229 7.22 -5.98 12.75
C LEU A 229 6.89 -5.59 11.29
N PRO A 230 7.34 -4.41 10.81
CA PRO A 230 7.25 -4.06 9.39
C PRO A 230 8.29 -4.80 8.56
N TYR A 231 7.89 -5.26 7.38
CA TYR A 231 8.78 -5.96 6.44
C TYR A 231 8.31 -5.81 5.00
N VAL A 232 9.20 -6.10 4.06
CA VAL A 232 8.98 -6.08 2.62
C VAL A 232 9.44 -7.40 1.99
N ILE A 233 8.78 -7.80 0.90
CA ILE A 233 9.15 -8.99 0.13
C ILE A 233 9.97 -8.57 -1.08
N VAL A 234 11.19 -9.07 -1.16
CA VAL A 234 12.16 -8.71 -2.20
C VAL A 234 12.38 -9.84 -3.19
N ALA A 235 12.83 -9.51 -4.38
CA ALA A 235 13.35 -10.44 -5.36
C ALA A 235 14.87 -10.30 -5.36
N ILE A 236 15.56 -11.44 -5.26
CA ILE A 236 17.01 -11.51 -5.32
C ILE A 236 17.39 -11.99 -6.73
N PRO A 237 18.15 -11.19 -7.51
CA PRO A 237 18.60 -11.61 -8.83
C PRO A 237 19.34 -12.95 -8.80
N GLY A 238 19.08 -13.83 -9.76
CA GLY A 238 19.78 -15.10 -9.90
C GLY A 238 19.42 -16.21 -8.91
N LEU A 239 18.58 -15.93 -7.89
CA LEU A 239 18.12 -16.94 -6.94
C LEU A 239 16.66 -17.34 -7.18
N ARG A 240 16.36 -18.63 -6.95
CA ARG A 240 14.99 -19.12 -6.95
C ARG A 240 14.24 -18.52 -5.75
N PHE A 241 13.10 -17.89 -6.02
CA PHE A 241 12.28 -17.27 -4.98
C PHE A 241 11.84 -18.27 -3.92
N ARG A 242 12.21 -17.98 -2.67
CA ARG A 242 11.75 -18.67 -1.46
C ARG A 242 11.32 -17.61 -0.47
N LEU A 243 10.03 -17.54 -0.16
CA LEU A 243 9.44 -16.44 0.60
C LEU A 243 10.22 -16.11 1.88
N ARG A 244 10.62 -17.13 2.66
CA ARG A 244 11.39 -16.97 3.91
C ARG A 244 12.74 -16.26 3.76
N ASP A 245 13.42 -16.48 2.64
CA ASP A 245 14.77 -15.97 2.39
C ASP A 245 14.70 -14.60 1.68
N CYS A 246 13.50 -14.19 1.26
CA CYS A 246 13.22 -12.99 0.48
C CYS A 246 12.48 -11.93 1.31
N VAL A 247 12.76 -11.84 2.62
CA VAL A 247 12.13 -10.89 3.54
C VAL A 247 13.16 -10.00 4.21
N LEU A 248 12.98 -8.69 4.05
CA LEU A 248 13.80 -7.66 4.68
C LEU A 248 12.94 -6.68 5.47
N THR A 249 13.53 -6.01 6.44
CA THR A 249 12.95 -4.79 7.01
C THR A 249 13.06 -3.64 5.99
N PRO A 250 12.21 -2.59 6.09
CA PRO A 250 12.32 -1.43 5.22
C PRO A 250 13.71 -0.75 5.28
N LEU A 251 14.36 -0.76 6.45
CA LEU A 251 15.70 -0.20 6.63
C LEU A 251 16.78 -1.03 5.94
N GLU A 252 16.76 -2.37 6.10
CA GLU A 252 17.67 -3.26 5.37
C GLU A 252 17.51 -3.10 3.85
N LEU A 253 16.28 -2.92 3.35
CA LEU A 253 16.06 -2.61 1.93
C LEU A 253 16.67 -1.26 1.51
N MET A 254 16.67 -0.25 2.37
CA MET A 254 17.31 1.04 2.05
C MET A 254 18.84 0.94 2.07
N GLU A 255 19.40 0.17 3.01
CA GLU A 255 20.83 -0.07 3.12
C GLU A 255 21.34 -0.88 1.92
N GLU A 256 20.56 -1.85 1.45
CA GLU A 256 20.89 -2.73 0.33
C GLU A 256 20.01 -2.48 -0.92
N TRP A 257 19.70 -1.22 -1.19
CA TRP A 257 18.78 -0.79 -2.27
C TRP A 257 19.23 -1.26 -3.67
N ASP A 258 20.54 -1.35 -3.89
CA ASP A 258 21.15 -1.80 -5.13
C ASP A 258 21.09 -3.32 -5.33
N SER A 259 21.04 -4.06 -4.22
CA SER A 259 21.08 -5.54 -4.22
C SER A 259 19.69 -6.15 -4.40
N TYR A 260 18.66 -5.46 -3.92
CA TYR A 260 17.31 -6.00 -3.86
C TYR A 260 16.29 -5.12 -4.56
N THR A 261 15.34 -5.78 -5.22
CA THR A 261 14.16 -5.09 -5.76
C THR A 261 12.92 -5.64 -5.09
N LEU A 262 11.87 -4.83 -4.95
CA LEU A 262 10.57 -5.34 -4.51
C LEU A 262 10.08 -6.45 -5.46
N HIS A 263 9.52 -7.52 -4.91
CA HIS A 263 9.05 -8.64 -5.72
C HIS A 263 7.67 -8.33 -6.34
N SER A 264 7.64 -7.51 -7.39
CA SER A 264 6.41 -7.04 -8.06
C SER A 264 5.39 -8.15 -8.32
N ALA A 265 5.81 -9.29 -8.90
CA ALA A 265 4.91 -10.40 -9.21
C ALA A 265 4.28 -11.04 -7.96
N TYR A 266 5.00 -11.11 -6.84
CA TYR A 266 4.50 -11.70 -5.60
C TYR A 266 3.40 -10.81 -5.01
N TYR A 267 3.64 -9.50 -4.94
CA TYR A 267 2.63 -8.54 -4.48
C TYR A 267 1.40 -8.52 -5.38
N ILE A 268 1.58 -8.57 -6.71
CA ILE A 268 0.45 -8.61 -7.63
C ILE A 268 -0.36 -9.89 -7.43
N GLU A 269 0.26 -11.07 -7.49
CA GLU A 269 -0.47 -12.32 -7.50
C GLU A 269 -1.02 -12.69 -6.11
N LYS A 270 -0.19 -12.60 -5.06
CA LYS A 270 -0.53 -13.08 -3.72
C LYS A 270 -1.29 -12.08 -2.87
N HIS A 271 -1.20 -10.78 -3.19
CA HIS A 271 -1.92 -9.74 -2.45
C HIS A 271 -3.00 -9.06 -3.30
N VAL A 272 -2.62 -8.33 -4.35
CA VAL A 272 -3.55 -7.48 -5.12
C VAL A 272 -4.62 -8.32 -5.84
N ASN A 273 -4.20 -9.27 -6.68
CA ASN A 273 -5.11 -10.12 -7.45
C ASN A 273 -5.92 -11.03 -6.54
N ALA A 274 -5.32 -11.59 -5.50
CA ALA A 274 -6.03 -12.43 -4.52
C ALA A 274 -7.13 -11.66 -3.76
N ALA A 275 -6.96 -10.35 -3.54
CA ALA A 275 -7.97 -9.49 -2.95
C ALA A 275 -9.06 -9.13 -3.97
N LEU A 276 -8.68 -8.76 -5.19
CA LEU A 276 -9.60 -8.43 -6.27
C LEU A 276 -10.47 -9.63 -6.70
N GLN A 277 -9.87 -10.81 -6.86
CA GLN A 277 -10.56 -12.05 -7.27
C GLN A 277 -11.70 -12.39 -6.32
N ARG A 278 -11.48 -12.11 -5.05
CA ARG A 278 -12.44 -12.34 -3.97
C ARG A 278 -13.68 -11.44 -4.01
N CYS A 279 -13.61 -10.35 -4.77
CA CYS A 279 -14.74 -9.45 -5.02
C CYS A 279 -15.28 -9.61 -6.45
N LEU A 280 -14.40 -9.56 -7.46
CA LEU A 280 -14.77 -9.59 -8.88
C LEU A 280 -15.12 -10.99 -9.39
N GLY A 281 -14.69 -12.04 -8.69
CA GLY A 281 -15.06 -13.42 -9.00
C GLY A 281 -16.44 -13.83 -8.50
N LEU A 282 -17.17 -12.93 -7.82
CA LEU A 282 -18.53 -13.20 -7.37
C LEU A 282 -19.54 -12.93 -8.50
N PRO A 283 -20.72 -13.60 -8.49
CA PRO A 283 -21.83 -13.24 -9.33
C PRO A 283 -22.28 -11.78 -9.07
N PRO A 284 -22.75 -11.05 -10.10
CA PRO A 284 -22.93 -11.48 -11.49
C PRO A 284 -21.66 -11.39 -12.35
N TYR A 285 -20.55 -10.88 -11.82
CA TYR A 285 -19.37 -10.55 -12.61
C TYR A 285 -18.58 -11.78 -13.06
N ASN A 286 -18.31 -12.73 -12.16
CA ASN A 286 -17.59 -13.98 -12.45
C ASN A 286 -16.25 -13.78 -13.22
N ILE A 287 -15.50 -12.74 -12.87
CA ILE A 287 -14.27 -12.35 -13.56
C ILE A 287 -13.07 -13.12 -12.97
N ASP A 288 -12.22 -13.68 -13.84
CA ASP A 288 -10.87 -14.13 -13.45
C ASP A 288 -9.86 -12.98 -13.64
N VAL A 289 -9.44 -12.41 -12.52
CA VAL A 289 -8.48 -11.30 -12.46
C VAL A 289 -7.09 -11.73 -12.96
N ASN A 290 -6.72 -13.00 -12.82
CA ASN A 290 -5.44 -13.49 -13.30
C ASN A 290 -5.40 -13.61 -14.82
N VAL A 291 -6.54 -13.89 -15.47
CA VAL A 291 -6.65 -13.84 -16.94
C VAL A 291 -6.37 -12.43 -17.44
N TRP A 292 -7.01 -11.42 -16.85
CA TRP A 292 -6.74 -10.00 -17.15
C TRP A 292 -5.27 -9.63 -16.92
N TYR A 293 -4.69 -10.08 -15.80
CA TYR A 293 -3.29 -9.82 -15.50
C TYR A 293 -2.32 -10.46 -16.49
N ARG A 294 -2.62 -11.67 -16.99
CA ARG A 294 -1.81 -12.33 -18.03
C ARG A 294 -1.93 -11.63 -19.38
N ALA A 295 -3.11 -11.11 -19.71
CA ALA A 295 -3.36 -10.37 -20.96
C ALA A 295 -2.74 -8.96 -20.94
N CYS A 296 -2.54 -8.37 -19.76
CA CYS A 296 -1.94 -7.04 -19.62
C CYS A 296 -0.49 -7.02 -20.18
N PRO A 297 -0.16 -6.10 -21.10
CA PRO A 297 1.21 -5.87 -21.52
C PRO A 297 2.07 -5.52 -20.29
N LYS A 298 3.09 -6.34 -20.02
CA LYS A 298 4.01 -6.11 -18.92
C LYS A 298 5.12 -5.19 -19.44
N PRO A 299 5.22 -3.93 -18.96
CA PRO A 299 6.33 -3.08 -19.37
C PRO A 299 7.62 -3.82 -19.06
N ARG A 300 8.56 -3.82 -20.02
CA ARG A 300 9.90 -4.38 -19.77
C ARG A 300 10.46 -3.66 -18.55
N ARG A 301 10.76 -4.44 -17.51
CA ARG A 301 11.43 -3.93 -16.31
C ARG A 301 12.72 -3.29 -16.79
N ARG A 302 12.91 -1.98 -16.57
CA ARG A 302 14.25 -1.41 -16.60
C ARG A 302 14.92 -2.03 -15.38
N VAL A 303 15.62 -3.14 -15.59
CA VAL A 303 16.33 -3.78 -14.48
C VAL A 303 17.54 -2.92 -14.23
N HIS A 304 17.44 -2.07 -13.22
CA HIS A 304 18.58 -1.35 -12.68
C HIS A 304 19.44 -2.40 -11.96
N HIS A 305 20.27 -3.11 -12.71
CA HIS A 305 21.41 -3.81 -12.12
C HIS A 305 22.49 -2.76 -11.98
N TRP A 306 22.41 -1.96 -10.92
CA TRP A 306 23.52 -1.11 -10.58
C TRP A 306 24.21 -1.66 -9.34
N PRO A 307 25.47 -2.10 -9.44
CA PRO A 307 26.24 -2.46 -8.27
C PRO A 307 27.08 -1.28 -7.78
N VAL A 308 27.36 -1.31 -6.47
CA VAL A 308 28.51 -0.76 -5.71
C VAL A 308 28.02 0.27 -4.67
N THR A 309 27.98 -0.09 -3.39
CA THR A 309 29.17 -0.13 -2.51
C THR A 309 29.26 -1.36 -1.58
N ARG A 310 30.28 -2.21 -1.76
CA ARG A 310 30.97 -2.85 -0.63
C ARG A 310 32.37 -2.27 -0.51
N SER A 311 32.53 -1.34 0.42
CA SER A 311 33.83 -1.09 1.03
C SER A 311 34.12 -2.26 1.98
N GLY A 312 34.70 -3.34 1.46
CA GLY A 312 35.15 -4.48 2.28
C GLY A 312 34.30 -5.75 2.16
N GLY A 313 34.93 -6.79 1.59
CA GLY A 313 34.55 -8.21 1.74
C GLY A 313 33.52 -8.76 0.75
N SER A 314 33.96 -9.48 -0.29
CA SER A 314 33.18 -10.42 -1.14
C SER A 314 31.89 -9.89 -1.82
N ALA A 315 32.00 -9.55 -3.10
CA ALA A 315 30.84 -9.36 -3.99
C ALA A 315 30.22 -10.73 -4.33
N SER A 316 29.01 -11.02 -3.87
CA SER A 316 28.39 -12.34 -4.09
C SER A 316 27.60 -12.47 -5.41
N MET A 317 27.31 -11.37 -6.11
CA MET A 317 26.50 -11.39 -7.32
C MET A 317 27.31 -11.05 -8.56
N ILE A 318 27.29 -11.95 -9.55
CA ILE A 318 27.93 -11.81 -10.87
C ILE A 318 27.58 -10.47 -11.54
N SER A 319 26.38 -9.94 -11.32
CA SER A 319 25.94 -8.63 -11.83
C SER A 319 26.81 -7.45 -11.37
N SER A 320 27.62 -7.61 -10.31
CA SER A 320 28.54 -6.56 -9.86
C SER A 320 29.66 -6.24 -10.86
N TYR A 321 29.93 -7.16 -11.78
CA TYR A 321 31.00 -7.06 -12.77
C TYR A 321 30.53 -6.55 -14.14
N PHE A 322 29.23 -6.34 -14.33
CA PHE A 322 28.64 -5.93 -15.61
C PHE A 322 27.99 -4.55 -15.50
N GLY A 323 28.35 -3.63 -16.41
CA GLY A 323 27.65 -2.36 -16.60
C GLY A 323 26.31 -2.53 -17.33
N SER A 324 25.56 -1.43 -17.47
CA SER A 324 24.28 -1.44 -18.17
C SER A 324 24.42 -1.84 -19.63
N ASP A 325 23.70 -2.87 -20.09
CA ASP A 325 23.68 -3.33 -21.47
C ASP A 325 22.54 -2.70 -22.30
N ILE A 326 21.86 -1.68 -21.76
CA ILE A 326 20.72 -1.02 -22.38
C ILE A 326 21.02 0.46 -22.55
N CYS A 327 20.78 0.99 -23.75
CA CYS A 327 20.90 2.40 -24.01
C CYS A 327 19.93 3.22 -23.14
N ALA A 328 20.46 4.16 -22.35
CA ALA A 328 19.68 4.98 -21.43
C ALA A 328 18.63 5.88 -22.11
N ILE A 329 18.84 6.20 -23.39
CA ILE A 329 18.00 7.07 -24.22
C ILE A 329 16.92 6.27 -24.95
N CYS A 330 17.30 5.31 -25.82
CA CYS A 330 16.35 4.59 -26.67
C CYS A 330 15.88 3.23 -26.10
N GLY A 331 16.50 2.72 -25.03
CA GLY A 331 16.14 1.43 -24.43
C GLY A 331 16.53 0.19 -25.25
N ILE A 332 17.30 0.36 -26.32
CA ILE A 332 17.82 -0.75 -27.15
C ILE A 332 19.09 -1.31 -26.52
N LYS A 333 19.30 -2.63 -26.62
CA LYS A 333 20.53 -3.28 -26.17
C LYS A 333 21.76 -2.67 -26.84
N SER A 334 22.79 -2.41 -26.05
CA SER A 334 24.05 -1.81 -26.47
C SER A 334 25.19 -2.43 -25.67
N LYS A 335 26.35 -2.65 -26.30
CA LYS A 335 27.52 -3.17 -25.59
C LYS A 335 27.96 -2.16 -24.52
N ALA A 336 28.05 -2.64 -23.28
CA ALA A 336 28.62 -1.87 -22.18
C ALA A 336 30.14 -1.76 -22.34
N LYS A 337 30.70 -0.58 -22.01
CA LYS A 337 32.14 -0.41 -21.84
C LYS A 337 32.46 -0.68 -20.36
N GLY A 338 32.95 -1.88 -20.04
CA GLY A 338 33.30 -2.27 -18.68
C GLY A 338 32.13 -2.16 -17.69
N THR A 339 32.36 -1.47 -16.57
CA THR A 339 31.41 -1.28 -15.47
C THR A 339 30.60 0.02 -15.60
N ALA A 340 30.39 0.58 -16.79
CA ALA A 340 29.69 1.86 -16.93
C ALA A 340 28.23 1.83 -16.41
N ARG A 341 27.86 2.87 -15.62
CA ARG A 341 26.49 3.12 -15.07
C ARG A 341 25.42 3.28 -16.12
N ALA A 342 25.76 4.01 -17.16
CA ALA A 342 24.88 4.27 -18.28
C ALA A 342 25.64 4.06 -19.58
N VAL A 343 24.89 3.61 -20.59
CA VAL A 343 25.42 3.44 -21.95
C VAL A 343 24.53 4.20 -22.90
N VAL A 344 25.14 4.85 -23.89
CA VAL A 344 24.42 5.46 -25.00
C VAL A 344 24.92 4.82 -26.29
N CYS A 345 24.01 4.20 -27.04
CA CYS A 345 24.34 3.45 -28.25
C CYS A 345 24.83 4.39 -29.36
N SER A 346 25.55 3.83 -30.34
CA SER A 346 26.09 4.58 -31.48
C SER A 346 24.99 5.32 -32.27
N LYS A 347 23.81 4.73 -32.43
CA LYS A 347 22.67 5.37 -33.10
C LYS A 347 22.22 6.65 -32.39
N CYS A 348 22.09 6.61 -31.06
CA CYS A 348 21.74 7.80 -30.28
C CYS A 348 22.85 8.86 -30.33
N ARG A 349 24.12 8.46 -30.42
CA ARG A 349 25.25 9.41 -30.52
C ARG A 349 25.31 10.17 -31.86
N GLN A 350 24.54 9.77 -32.87
CA GLN A 350 24.48 10.48 -34.16
C GLN A 350 23.83 11.87 -34.05
N ASP A 351 22.98 12.09 -33.05
CA ASP A 351 22.34 13.38 -32.78
C ASP A 351 22.75 13.89 -31.38
N PRO A 352 23.95 14.46 -31.24
CA PRO A 352 24.49 14.86 -29.94
C PRO A 352 23.69 15.99 -29.31
N GLN A 353 23.09 16.88 -30.10
CA GLN A 353 22.29 18.00 -29.58
C GLN A 353 21.02 17.50 -28.91
N ARG A 354 20.25 16.64 -29.59
CA ARG A 354 19.02 16.06 -29.02
C ARG A 354 19.32 15.21 -27.79
N VAL A 355 20.34 14.36 -27.89
CA VAL A 355 20.69 13.46 -26.78
C VAL A 355 21.26 14.21 -25.58
N GLY A 356 22.07 15.24 -25.82
CA GLY A 356 22.56 16.13 -24.77
C GLY A 356 21.44 16.89 -24.08
N TYR A 357 20.49 17.44 -24.85
CA TYR A 357 19.29 18.06 -24.29
C TYR A 357 18.48 17.08 -23.43
N LEU A 358 18.23 15.86 -23.91
CA LEU A 358 17.48 14.85 -23.15
C LEU A 358 18.19 14.44 -21.85
N ALA A 359 19.52 14.27 -21.90
CA ALA A 359 20.32 13.95 -20.72
C ALA A 359 20.28 15.08 -19.68
N GLN A 360 20.53 16.33 -20.12
CA GLN A 360 20.50 17.50 -19.24
C GLN A 360 19.10 17.77 -18.69
N SER A 361 18.06 17.63 -19.51
CA SER A 361 16.66 17.80 -19.09
C SER A 361 16.28 16.77 -18.01
N LYS A 362 16.72 15.52 -18.18
CA LYS A 362 16.51 14.46 -17.18
C LYS A 362 17.26 14.78 -15.87
N LEU A 363 18.50 15.24 -15.96
CA LEU A 363 19.29 15.65 -14.78
C LEU A 363 18.65 16.83 -14.05
N ASN A 364 18.28 17.89 -14.78
CA ASN A 364 17.61 19.06 -14.21
C ASN A 364 16.30 18.66 -13.52
N SER A 365 15.49 17.81 -14.17
CA SER A 365 14.24 17.31 -13.58
C SER A 365 14.47 16.52 -12.29
N ALA A 366 15.50 15.67 -12.24
CA ALA A 366 15.86 14.91 -11.04
C ALA A 366 16.33 15.85 -9.92
N GLN A 367 17.20 16.82 -10.22
CA GLN A 367 17.71 17.80 -9.27
C GLN A 367 16.62 18.73 -8.73
N HIS A 368 15.71 19.21 -9.58
CA HIS A 368 14.56 20.01 -9.12
C HIS A 368 13.68 19.22 -8.15
N ARG A 369 13.40 17.95 -8.46
CA ARG A 369 12.67 17.07 -7.54
C ARG A 369 13.42 16.84 -6.24
N ALA A 370 14.73 16.57 -6.30
CA ALA A 370 15.58 16.39 -5.14
C ALA A 370 15.57 17.63 -4.24
N ASN A 371 15.75 18.82 -4.81
CA ASN A 371 15.69 20.10 -4.10
C ASN A 371 14.31 20.34 -3.45
N ALA A 372 13.22 20.03 -4.15
CA ALA A 372 11.87 20.14 -3.58
C ALA A 372 11.68 19.23 -2.35
N LEU A 373 12.16 17.99 -2.41
CA LEU A 373 12.14 17.08 -1.26
C LEU A 373 13.06 17.56 -0.12
N ALA A 374 14.22 18.16 -0.47
CA ALA A 374 15.14 18.73 0.50
C ALA A 374 14.47 19.85 1.31
N ILE A 375 13.76 20.77 0.64
CA ILE A 375 13.01 21.86 1.29
C ILE A 375 11.99 21.32 2.30
N ILE A 376 11.27 20.26 1.94
CA ILE A 376 10.32 19.59 2.86
C ILE A 376 11.07 19.07 4.08
N CYS A 377 12.17 18.36 3.89
CA CYS A 377 12.98 17.83 5.00
C CYS A 377 13.59 18.94 5.86
N SER A 378 14.04 20.03 5.24
CA SER A 378 14.53 21.21 5.94
C SER A 378 13.47 21.81 6.85
N SER A 379 12.24 21.95 6.35
CA SER A 379 11.12 22.46 7.14
C SER A 379 10.76 21.53 8.30
N CYS A 380 10.93 20.21 8.12
CA CYS A 380 10.62 19.21 9.14
C CYS A 380 11.67 19.14 10.26
N ASN A 381 12.96 19.18 9.91
CA ASN A 381 14.07 18.97 10.84
C ASN A 381 14.75 20.27 11.31
N GLY A 382 14.43 21.41 10.69
CA GLY A 382 15.08 22.70 10.99
C GLY A 382 16.51 22.83 10.43
N CYS A 383 16.96 21.91 9.58
CA CYS A 383 18.29 21.91 8.97
C CYS A 383 18.25 22.43 7.52
N VAL A 384 19.31 23.04 7.01
CA VAL A 384 19.39 23.47 5.60
C VAL A 384 19.80 22.29 4.72
N GLU A 385 18.93 21.88 3.79
CA GLU A 385 19.10 20.70 2.93
C GLU A 385 19.12 21.12 1.45
N THR A 386 19.88 20.40 0.62
CA THR A 386 19.99 20.63 -0.84
C THR A 386 20.10 19.30 -1.59
N SER A 387 19.92 19.26 -2.91
CA SER A 387 20.21 18.07 -3.75
C SER A 387 21.59 17.46 -3.49
N ALA A 388 22.59 18.28 -3.16
CA ALA A 388 23.92 17.82 -2.80
C ALA A 388 24.01 17.13 -1.42
N SER A 389 23.08 17.40 -0.48
CA SER A 389 23.05 16.72 0.82
C SER A 389 22.58 15.26 0.72
N PHE A 390 21.95 14.85 -0.40
CA PHE A 390 21.54 13.47 -0.66
C PHE A 390 22.69 12.53 -1.09
N ALA A 391 23.87 13.06 -1.41
CA ALA A 391 25.00 12.24 -1.88
C ALA A 391 25.56 11.33 -0.76
N SER A 392 26.18 10.21 -1.15
CA SER A 392 26.84 9.26 -0.25
C SER A 392 27.85 9.95 0.67
N VAL A 393 27.98 9.44 1.90
CA VAL A 393 29.11 9.75 2.80
C VAL A 393 30.41 9.56 2.02
N GLN A 394 31.06 10.65 1.65
CA GLN A 394 32.47 10.61 1.28
C GLN A 394 33.26 10.57 2.58
N VAL A 395 33.83 9.42 2.90
CA VAL A 395 34.89 9.34 3.91
C VAL A 395 36.11 10.03 3.29
N VAL A 396 36.23 11.33 3.53
CA VAL A 396 37.48 12.05 3.26
C VAL A 396 38.49 11.52 4.28
N ARG A 397 39.41 10.67 3.81
CA ARG A 397 40.58 10.29 4.62
C ARG A 397 41.40 11.57 4.86
N PRO A 398 41.82 11.86 6.10
CA PRO A 398 42.65 13.02 6.36
C PRO A 398 44.04 12.75 5.78
N GLY A 399 44.36 13.39 4.66
CA GLY A 399 45.70 13.35 4.08
C GLY A 399 45.72 13.36 2.57
N SER A 400 45.48 14.52 1.97
CA SER A 400 46.23 14.99 0.78
C SER A 400 45.75 16.39 0.42
N HIS A 401 46.68 17.34 0.49
CA HIS A 401 46.67 18.71 -0.01
C HIS A 401 45.44 19.22 -0.75
N PHE A 402 44.85 20.28 -0.20
CA PHE A 402 43.93 21.18 -0.89
C PHE A 402 44.53 21.67 -2.21
N SER A 403 44.11 21.05 -3.30
CA SER A 403 44.07 21.69 -4.62
C SER A 403 42.59 21.80 -4.99
N ARG A 404 42.08 23.03 -4.97
CA ARG A 404 40.75 23.36 -5.47
C ARG A 404 40.62 22.85 -6.91
N PRO A 405 39.64 22.00 -7.26
CA PRO A 405 39.13 21.99 -8.62
C PRO A 405 38.20 23.18 -8.75
N ALA A 406 38.53 24.09 -9.65
CA ALA A 406 37.63 25.10 -10.14
C ALA A 406 36.44 24.41 -10.83
N LEU A 407 35.27 24.47 -10.22
CA LEU A 407 34.00 24.31 -10.93
C LEU A 407 33.32 25.68 -10.90
N ALA A 408 33.58 26.44 -11.96
CA ALA A 408 32.83 27.62 -12.32
C ALA A 408 31.41 27.16 -12.71
N LEU A 409 30.44 27.50 -11.86
CA LEU A 409 29.04 27.63 -12.28
C LEU A 409 28.63 29.07 -11.97
N SER A 410 28.61 29.86 -13.02
CA SER A 410 28.07 31.21 -13.06
C SER A 410 26.61 31.22 -12.63
N ASN A 411 26.29 32.00 -11.60
CA ASN A 411 24.95 32.54 -11.42
C ASN A 411 25.08 34.03 -11.05
N HIS A 412 24.89 34.87 -12.05
CA HIS A 412 24.49 36.26 -11.85
C HIS A 412 23.03 36.27 -11.41
N SER A 413 22.80 36.55 -10.13
CA SER A 413 21.59 37.22 -9.67
C SER A 413 21.93 37.85 -8.32
N GLY A 414 22.13 39.18 -8.35
CA GLY A 414 22.32 39.99 -7.16
C GLY A 414 21.07 39.93 -6.28
N GLY A 415 21.29 39.58 -5.01
CA GLY A 415 20.29 39.55 -3.97
C GLY A 415 20.97 39.17 -2.67
N ALA A 416 20.96 40.08 -1.70
CA ALA A 416 21.75 40.03 -0.48
C ALA A 416 21.77 38.64 0.19
N SER A 417 22.95 38.04 0.26
CA SER A 417 23.23 36.84 1.03
C SER A 417 23.04 37.13 2.52
N LYS A 418 21.87 36.81 3.08
CA LYS A 418 21.78 36.48 4.50
C LYS A 418 22.68 35.27 4.74
N ARG A 419 23.82 35.48 5.39
CA ARG A 419 24.66 34.41 5.92
C ARG A 419 23.83 33.64 6.94
N CYS A 420 23.17 32.57 6.52
CA CYS A 420 22.64 31.57 7.44
C CYS A 420 23.83 30.75 7.95
N THR A 421 24.37 31.16 9.10
CA THR A 421 25.24 30.35 9.95
C THR A 421 24.40 29.23 10.54
N GLY A 422 24.31 28.10 9.82
CA GLY A 422 23.65 26.89 10.26
C GLY A 422 24.48 25.68 9.86
N ILE A 423 24.45 24.63 10.69
CA ILE A 423 25.15 23.37 10.44
C ILE A 423 24.61 22.78 9.12
N ARG A 424 25.49 22.65 8.11
CA ARG A 424 25.20 21.86 6.89
C ARG A 424 25.38 20.39 7.24
N THR A 425 24.29 19.72 7.62
CA THR A 425 24.28 18.27 7.67
C THR A 425 24.03 17.74 6.26
N PRO A 426 24.85 16.81 5.71
CA PRO A 426 24.35 15.93 4.66
C PRO A 426 23.13 15.18 5.22
N ILE A 427 22.26 14.57 4.41
CA ILE A 427 20.98 13.95 4.79
C ILE A 427 21.06 12.77 5.80
N ALA A 428 22.15 12.63 6.54
CA ALA A 428 22.67 11.37 7.03
C ALA A 428 21.73 10.53 7.92
N ASN A 429 20.82 11.08 8.74
CA ASN A 429 20.28 10.28 9.86
C ASN A 429 18.76 10.16 9.98
N CYS A 430 17.94 10.79 9.13
CA CYS A 430 16.49 10.63 9.26
C CYS A 430 16.03 9.28 8.70
N THR A 431 15.88 8.28 9.57
CA THR A 431 15.47 6.90 9.28
C THR A 431 13.99 6.63 9.54
N CYS A 432 13.15 7.69 9.56
CA CYS A 432 11.72 7.57 9.83
C CYS A 432 11.01 6.81 8.71
N ILE A 433 10.79 5.51 8.91
CA ILE A 433 10.13 4.62 7.95
C ILE A 433 8.66 4.95 7.72
N ASP A 434 8.03 5.67 8.65
CA ASP A 434 6.63 6.10 8.52
C ASP A 434 6.49 7.37 7.67
N CYS A 435 7.59 8.04 7.34
CA CYS A 435 7.60 9.21 6.50
C CYS A 435 7.58 8.80 5.01
N PRO A 436 6.57 9.20 4.21
CA PRO A 436 6.54 8.86 2.79
C PRO A 436 7.70 9.49 2.02
N ILE A 437 8.19 10.65 2.48
CA ILE A 437 9.34 11.35 1.89
C ILE A 437 10.61 10.51 2.04
N PHE A 438 10.77 9.70 3.09
CA PHE A 438 11.97 8.90 3.31
C PHE A 438 12.34 8.03 2.09
N PHE A 439 11.39 7.25 1.58
CA PHE A 439 11.61 6.39 0.41
C PHE A 439 11.75 7.18 -0.89
N ASP A 440 11.00 8.27 -1.05
CA ASP A 440 11.06 9.11 -2.24
C ASP A 440 12.41 9.81 -2.38
N ARG A 441 13.05 10.16 -1.25
CA ARG A 441 14.42 10.70 -1.25
C ARG A 441 15.42 9.70 -1.80
N HIS A 442 15.43 8.47 -1.29
CA HIS A 442 16.32 7.41 -1.78
C HIS A 442 16.12 7.15 -3.27
N LYS A 443 14.86 7.04 -3.72
CA LYS A 443 14.54 6.86 -5.14
C LYS A 443 14.99 8.03 -6.02
N THR A 444 14.83 9.26 -5.53
CA THR A 444 15.21 10.46 -6.29
C THR A 444 16.72 10.57 -6.41
N ARG A 445 17.47 10.25 -5.34
CA ARG A 445 18.93 10.15 -5.35
C ARG A 445 19.42 9.16 -6.41
N GLU A 446 18.86 7.95 -6.47
CA GLU A 446 19.28 6.98 -7.48
C GLU A 446 18.95 7.44 -8.92
N THR A 447 17.80 8.12 -9.09
CA THR A 447 17.43 8.72 -10.38
C THR A 447 18.41 9.82 -10.79
N GLU A 448 18.90 10.61 -9.84
CA GLU A 448 19.91 11.64 -10.07
C GLU A 448 21.27 11.03 -10.42
N LEU A 449 21.74 10.02 -9.68
CA LEU A 449 22.98 9.29 -9.98
C LEU A 449 22.96 8.68 -11.39
N GLU A 450 21.82 8.14 -11.82
CA GLU A 450 21.64 7.68 -13.19
C GLU A 450 21.69 8.80 -14.22
N ALA A 451 21.07 9.93 -13.95
CA ALA A 451 21.06 11.06 -14.87
C ALA A 451 22.48 11.63 -15.04
N ILE A 452 23.23 11.76 -13.94
CA ILE A 452 24.65 12.15 -13.95
C ILE A 452 25.47 11.16 -14.77
N ALA A 453 25.29 9.85 -14.55
CA ALA A 453 25.99 8.82 -15.32
C ALA A 453 25.71 8.89 -16.83
N VAL A 454 24.48 9.25 -17.23
CA VAL A 454 24.14 9.47 -18.64
C VAL A 454 24.88 10.69 -19.19
N CYS A 455 24.93 11.80 -18.45
CA CYS A 455 25.69 12.99 -18.85
C CYS A 455 27.18 12.71 -18.98
N GLN A 456 27.77 11.97 -18.04
CA GLN A 456 29.18 11.53 -18.10
C GLN A 456 29.45 10.61 -19.30
N ALA A 457 28.52 9.69 -19.61
CA ALA A 457 28.66 8.82 -20.78
C ALA A 457 28.61 9.56 -22.13
N LEU A 458 28.15 10.82 -22.11
CA LEU A 458 28.04 11.72 -23.26
C LEU A 458 29.07 12.86 -23.21
N ASP A 459 29.97 12.86 -22.23
CA ASP A 459 31.00 13.89 -22.03
C ASP A 459 30.40 15.31 -21.88
N ILE A 460 29.22 15.42 -21.24
CA ILE A 460 28.51 16.70 -20.97
C ILE A 460 28.93 17.29 -19.61
N LEU A 461 29.28 16.41 -18.66
CA LEU A 461 29.79 16.66 -17.31
C LEU A 461 31.06 15.85 -17.13
#